data_AF-A0A316LPT0-F1
#
_entry.id   AF-A0A316LPT0-F1
#
_cell.length_a   1.000
_cell.length_b   1.000
_cell.length_c   1.000
_cell.angle_alpha   90.00
_cell.angle_beta   90.00
_cell.angle_gamma   90.00
#
_symmetry.space_group_name_H-M   'P 1'
#
loop_
_entity.id
_entity.type
_entity.pdbx_description
1 polymer ?
#
loop_
_entity_poly.entity_id
_entity_poly.type
_entity_poly.pdbx_seq_one_letter_code
_entity_poly.pdbx_strand_id
1 'polypeptide(L)'
;PDGSRPLLIAVTQLTSTSQERMEQDLMIQAPMEEVVMHYAENAKKAGLDGVVCSPLEAGKVKEACGAQFLTVTPGVRFADGDKGDQVRVTTPARAREIGSDYIVVGRPITQAADPVAAYRRCVQEFLG
;
A
#
# COMPACT_ATOMS: atom_id res chain seq x y z
N PRO A 1 -1.48 -12.59 14.54
CA PRO A 1 -0.57 -12.03 15.57
C PRO A 1 -1.12 -12.32 16.97
N ASP A 2 -0.28 -12.78 17.89
CA ASP A 2 -0.63 -13.10 19.28
C ASP A 2 -0.68 -11.86 20.20
N GLY A 3 -0.28 -10.70 19.68
CA GLY A 3 -0.26 -9.43 20.41
C GLY A 3 0.95 -9.25 21.33
N SER A 4 1.96 -10.14 21.26
CA SER A 4 3.14 -10.10 22.13
C SER A 4 4.16 -9.01 21.74
N ARG A 5 4.16 -8.57 20.48
CA ARG A 5 4.95 -7.44 19.98
C ARG A 5 4.21 -6.68 18.87
N PRO A 6 4.55 -5.40 18.62
CA PRO A 6 4.09 -4.68 17.44
C PRO A 6 4.54 -5.38 16.15
N LEU A 7 3.70 -5.27 15.13
CA LEU A 7 4.08 -5.62 13.76
C LEU A 7 5.06 -4.57 13.24
N LEU A 8 6.18 -5.03 12.68
CA LEU A 8 7.23 -4.19 12.12
C LEU A 8 7.26 -4.37 10.61
N ILE A 9 7.07 -3.26 9.88
CA ILE A 9 7.01 -3.23 8.42
C ILE A 9 8.00 -2.21 7.86
N ALA A 10 8.50 -2.47 6.64
CA ALA A 10 9.40 -1.56 5.94
C ALA A 10 8.67 -0.78 4.84
N VAL A 11 8.96 0.51 4.70
CA VAL A 11 8.51 1.27 3.54
C VAL A 11 9.40 0.93 2.35
N THR A 12 8.81 0.55 1.21
CA THR A 12 9.57 0.33 -0.02
C THR A 12 9.82 1.66 -0.73
N GLN A 13 8.99 2.01 -1.71
CA GLN A 13 8.95 3.32 -2.34
C GLN A 13 7.63 4.00 -1.99
N LEU A 14 7.68 5.29 -1.69
CA LEU A 14 6.48 6.06 -1.39
C LEU A 14 5.56 6.05 -2.61
N THR A 15 4.24 5.97 -2.40
CA THR A 15 3.25 5.96 -3.49
C THR A 15 3.23 7.28 -4.30
N SER A 16 3.89 8.32 -3.79
CA SER A 16 4.11 9.61 -4.44
C SER A 16 5.40 9.69 -5.26
N THR A 17 6.30 8.70 -5.18
CA THR A 17 7.57 8.69 -5.93
C THR A 17 7.35 8.18 -7.35
N SER A 18 7.76 8.96 -8.35
CA SER A 18 7.81 8.53 -9.76
C SER A 18 9.16 7.90 -10.10
N GLN A 19 9.23 7.16 -11.22
CA GLN A 19 10.49 6.65 -11.76
C GLN A 19 11.51 7.79 -11.95
N GLU A 20 11.07 8.90 -12.54
CA GLU A 20 11.90 10.07 -12.77
C GLU A 20 12.50 10.65 -11.48
N ARG A 21 11.70 10.82 -10.41
CA ARG A 21 12.22 11.27 -9.11
C ARG A 21 13.20 10.27 -8.51
N MET A 22 12.92 8.98 -8.66
CA MET A 22 13.81 7.93 -8.16
C MET A 22 15.19 7.99 -8.86
N GLU A 23 15.21 8.25 -10.16
CA GLU A 23 16.43 8.40 -10.95
C GLU A 23 17.16 9.72 -10.66
N GLN A 24 16.44 10.85 -10.70
CA GLN A 24 17.02 12.20 -10.62
C GLN A 24 17.34 12.62 -9.18
N ASP A 25 16.47 12.32 -8.22
CA ASP A 25 16.57 12.81 -6.84
C ASP A 25 17.21 11.79 -5.89
N LEU A 26 16.95 10.48 -6.11
CA LEU A 26 17.41 9.40 -5.22
C LEU A 26 18.61 8.62 -5.76
N MET A 27 19.04 8.91 -6.99
CA MET A 27 20.15 8.23 -7.68
C MET A 27 19.95 6.71 -7.83
N ILE A 28 18.71 6.24 -7.98
CA ILE A 28 18.38 4.83 -8.20
C ILE A 28 17.90 4.67 -9.64
N GLN A 29 18.73 4.06 -10.50
CA GLN A 29 18.46 3.93 -11.95
C GLN A 29 17.71 2.65 -12.33
N ALA A 30 17.56 1.71 -11.40
CA ALA A 30 16.81 0.49 -11.64
C ALA A 30 15.31 0.81 -11.83
N PRO A 31 14.54 -0.02 -12.56
CA PRO A 31 13.10 0.13 -12.64
C PRO A 31 12.42 0.08 -11.26
N MET A 32 11.42 0.95 -11.04
CA MET A 32 10.70 1.08 -9.76
C MET A 32 10.20 -0.26 -9.24
N GLU A 33 9.66 -1.10 -10.13
CA GLU A 33 9.15 -2.41 -9.74
C GLU A 33 10.26 -3.31 -9.18
N GLU A 34 11.42 -3.35 -9.83
CA GLU A 34 12.58 -4.13 -9.36
C GLU A 34 13.07 -3.62 -8.00
N VAL A 35 13.12 -2.30 -7.81
CA VAL A 35 13.51 -1.68 -6.54
C VAL A 35 12.54 -2.05 -5.42
N VAL A 36 11.23 -1.96 -5.66
CA VAL A 36 10.20 -2.31 -4.67
C VAL A 36 10.29 -3.80 -4.31
N MET A 37 10.44 -4.70 -5.29
CA MET A 37 10.60 -6.13 -5.03
C MET A 37 11.87 -6.41 -4.24
N HIS A 38 12.99 -5.80 -4.62
CA HIS A 38 14.26 -5.94 -3.92
C HIS A 38 14.15 -5.49 -2.45
N TYR A 39 13.49 -4.37 -2.19
CA TYR A 39 13.28 -3.86 -0.83
C TYR A 39 12.35 -4.79 -0.02
N ALA A 40 11.30 -5.33 -0.64
CA ALA A 40 10.39 -6.28 0.01
C ALA A 40 11.10 -7.59 0.40
N GLU A 41 11.91 -8.15 -0.51
CA GLU A 41 12.71 -9.32 -0.21
C GLU A 41 13.73 -9.07 0.91
N ASN A 42 14.37 -7.90 0.91
CA ASN A 42 15.32 -7.54 1.96
C ASN A 42 14.62 -7.40 3.32
N ALA A 43 13.44 -6.77 3.36
CA ALA A 43 12.63 -6.69 4.57
C ALA A 43 12.26 -8.09 5.10
N LYS A 44 11.85 -9.01 4.22
CA LYS A 44 11.60 -10.39 4.60
C LYS A 44 12.84 -11.11 5.13
N LYS A 45 13.99 -10.98 4.44
CA LYS A 45 15.27 -11.57 4.86
C LYS A 45 15.72 -11.03 6.23
N ALA A 46 15.41 -9.78 6.53
CA ALA A 46 15.66 -9.14 7.82
C ALA A 46 14.67 -9.55 8.94
N GLY A 47 13.65 -10.37 8.63
CA GLY A 47 12.69 -10.88 9.61
C GLY A 47 11.55 -9.91 9.95
N LEU A 48 11.29 -8.92 9.10
CA LEU A 48 10.13 -8.04 9.26
C LEU A 48 8.83 -8.79 8.93
N ASP A 49 7.71 -8.22 9.38
CA ASP A 49 6.38 -8.81 9.20
C ASP A 49 5.77 -8.48 7.82
N GLY A 50 6.26 -7.43 7.16
CA GLY A 50 5.73 -6.99 5.87
C GLY A 50 6.31 -5.66 5.36
N VAL A 51 5.61 -5.07 4.41
CA VAL A 51 5.98 -3.81 3.77
C VAL A 51 4.82 -2.85 3.57
N VAL A 52 5.15 -1.57 3.46
CA VAL A 52 4.29 -0.54 2.86
C VAL A 52 4.65 -0.42 1.39
N CYS A 53 3.69 -0.62 0.49
CA CYS A 53 3.89 -0.55 -0.96
C CYS A 53 2.65 0.02 -1.68
N SER A 54 2.74 0.27 -2.99
CA SER A 54 1.57 0.59 -3.79
C SER A 54 0.60 -0.60 -3.79
N PRO A 55 -0.73 -0.37 -3.83
CA PRO A 55 -1.69 -1.44 -4.03
C PRO A 55 -1.40 -2.28 -5.27
N LEU A 56 -0.89 -1.66 -6.34
CA LEU A 56 -0.56 -2.34 -7.60
C LEU A 56 0.60 -3.36 -7.47
N GLU A 57 1.43 -3.24 -6.44
CA GLU A 57 2.58 -4.11 -6.19
C GLU A 57 2.24 -5.26 -5.22
N ALA A 58 1.10 -5.19 -4.52
CA ALA A 58 0.76 -6.11 -3.43
C ALA A 58 0.79 -7.58 -3.87
N GLY A 59 0.16 -7.92 -5.00
CA GLY A 59 0.19 -9.28 -5.55
C GLY A 59 1.61 -9.81 -5.80
N LYS A 60 2.47 -9.00 -6.42
CA LYS A 60 3.87 -9.36 -6.70
C LYS A 60 4.69 -9.54 -5.42
N VAL A 61 4.46 -8.69 -4.41
CA VAL A 61 5.05 -8.87 -3.08
C VAL A 61 4.61 -10.21 -2.47
N LYS A 62 3.33 -10.57 -2.58
CA LYS A 62 2.83 -11.86 -2.06
C LYS A 62 3.45 -13.05 -2.80
N GLU A 63 3.65 -12.95 -4.11
CA GLU A 63 4.33 -13.98 -4.90
C GLU A 63 5.81 -14.16 -4.47
N ALA A 64 6.57 -13.07 -4.32
CA ALA A 64 7.98 -13.12 -3.96
C ALA A 64 8.23 -13.42 -2.47
N CYS A 65 7.43 -12.81 -1.59
CA CYS A 65 7.63 -12.84 -0.15
C CYS A 65 6.69 -13.81 0.58
N GLY A 66 5.73 -14.43 -0.11
CA GLY A 66 4.79 -15.41 0.43
C GLY A 66 3.52 -14.79 1.00
N ALA A 67 2.44 -15.59 1.01
CA ALA A 67 1.09 -15.13 1.33
C ALA A 67 0.95 -14.48 2.73
N GLN A 68 1.78 -14.90 3.70
CA GLN A 68 1.75 -14.40 5.07
C GLN A 68 2.51 -13.07 5.26
N PHE A 69 3.31 -12.65 4.30
CA PHE A 69 4.09 -11.41 4.41
C PHE A 69 3.17 -10.21 4.16
N LEU A 70 3.06 -9.31 5.13
CA LEU A 70 2.02 -8.28 5.13
C LEU A 70 2.25 -7.20 4.06
N THR A 71 1.18 -6.76 3.41
CA THR A 71 1.14 -5.61 2.49
C THR A 71 0.20 -4.55 3.07
N VAL A 72 0.78 -3.39 3.38
CA VAL A 72 0.04 -2.22 3.85
C VAL A 72 0.04 -1.18 2.74
N THR A 73 -1.12 -0.89 2.15
CA THR A 73 -1.19 -0.13 0.91
C THR A 73 -1.90 1.22 1.10
N PRO A 74 -1.18 2.35 1.10
CA PRO A 74 -1.78 3.68 1.06
C PRO A 74 -2.29 4.02 -0.35
N GLY A 75 -2.83 5.24 -0.52
CA GLY A 75 -3.31 5.71 -1.83
C GLY A 75 -4.69 5.20 -2.23
N VAL A 76 -5.49 4.69 -1.28
CA VAL A 76 -6.85 4.20 -1.58
C VAL A 76 -7.86 5.36 -1.60
N ARG A 77 -8.76 5.38 -2.60
CA ARG A 77 -9.79 6.40 -2.84
C ARG A 77 -11.11 5.74 -3.25
N PHE A 78 -12.25 6.32 -2.91
CA PHE A 78 -13.53 5.86 -3.46
C PHE A 78 -13.59 6.09 -4.97
N ALA A 79 -14.37 5.27 -5.68
CA ALA A 79 -14.48 5.33 -7.14
C ALA A 79 -14.99 6.70 -7.66
N ASP A 80 -15.81 7.37 -6.86
CA ASP A 80 -16.41 8.69 -7.06
C ASP A 80 -15.65 9.82 -6.35
N GLY A 81 -14.51 9.52 -5.70
CA GLY A 81 -13.73 10.49 -4.94
C GLY A 81 -12.66 11.23 -5.75
N ASP A 82 -12.25 12.41 -5.26
CA ASP A 82 -11.14 13.17 -5.83
C ASP A 82 -9.79 12.44 -5.63
N LYS A 83 -8.95 12.46 -6.67
CA LYS A 83 -7.62 11.86 -6.67
C LYS A 83 -6.61 12.70 -5.87
N GLY A 84 -6.74 14.03 -5.87
CA GLY A 84 -5.77 14.94 -5.26
C GLY A 84 -4.33 14.73 -5.76
N ASP A 85 -3.34 14.75 -4.86
CA ASP A 85 -1.91 14.59 -5.14
C ASP A 85 -1.41 13.14 -5.30
N GLN A 86 -2.27 12.13 -5.15
CA GLN A 86 -1.83 10.73 -5.23
C GLN A 86 -1.78 10.23 -6.68
N VAL A 87 -0.61 9.76 -7.10
CA VAL A 87 -0.35 9.31 -8.48
C VAL A 87 -0.82 7.87 -8.72
N ARG A 88 -0.65 6.98 -7.73
CA ARG A 88 -0.98 5.54 -7.81
C ARG A 88 -2.17 5.21 -6.91
N VAL A 89 -3.37 5.55 -7.37
CA VAL A 89 -4.63 5.34 -6.62
C VAL A 89 -5.36 4.06 -7.02
N THR A 90 -6.04 3.44 -6.04
CA THR A 90 -6.96 2.31 -6.25
C THR A 90 -8.23 2.48 -5.41
N THR A 91 -9.25 1.65 -5.63
CA THR A 91 -10.46 1.59 -4.77
C THR A 91 -10.30 0.59 -3.62
N PRO A 92 -11.04 0.73 -2.51
CA PRO A 92 -11.00 -0.26 -1.44
C PRO A 92 -11.32 -1.69 -1.95
N ALA A 93 -12.36 -1.84 -2.77
CA ALA A 93 -12.70 -3.12 -3.40
C ALA A 93 -11.56 -3.68 -4.24
N ARG A 94 -10.92 -2.85 -5.07
CA ARG A 94 -9.80 -3.31 -5.89
C ARG A 94 -8.56 -3.63 -5.07
N ALA A 95 -8.31 -2.91 -3.97
CA ALA A 95 -7.20 -3.20 -3.04
C ALA A 95 -7.31 -4.60 -2.42
N ARG A 96 -8.53 -5.03 -2.09
CA ARG A 96 -8.82 -6.41 -1.66
C ARG A 96 -8.48 -7.41 -2.76
N GLU A 97 -8.99 -7.20 -3.97
CA GLU A 97 -8.78 -8.12 -5.11
C GLU A 97 -7.30 -8.33 -5.46
N ILE A 98 -6.48 -7.29 -5.29
CA ILE A 98 -5.04 -7.35 -5.59
C ILE A 98 -4.19 -7.80 -4.40
N GLY A 99 -4.82 -8.25 -3.30
CA GLY A 99 -4.15 -8.91 -2.19
C GLY A 99 -3.53 -7.98 -1.14
N SER A 100 -4.10 -6.79 -0.94
CA SER A 100 -3.70 -5.90 0.17
C SER A 100 -4.24 -6.46 1.49
N ASP A 101 -3.40 -6.63 2.52
CA ASP A 101 -3.89 -7.03 3.85
C ASP A 101 -4.48 -5.84 4.62
N TYR A 102 -3.87 -4.67 4.46
CA TYR A 102 -4.31 -3.42 5.08
C TYR A 102 -4.33 -2.29 4.07
N ILE A 103 -5.32 -1.41 4.18
CA ILE A 103 -5.39 -0.17 3.42
C ILE A 103 -5.25 1.04 4.33
N VAL A 104 -4.55 2.07 3.86
CA VAL A 104 -4.45 3.36 4.57
C VAL A 104 -5.30 4.40 3.86
N VAL A 105 -6.37 4.83 4.53
CA VAL A 105 -7.36 5.77 4.00
C VAL A 105 -7.41 7.02 4.87
N GLY A 106 -7.02 8.15 4.30
CA GLY A 106 -6.99 9.45 4.98
C GLY A 106 -8.17 10.34 4.56
N ARG A 107 -7.88 11.34 3.71
CA ARG A 107 -8.84 12.36 3.25
C ARG A 107 -10.22 11.86 2.82
N PRO A 108 -10.36 10.72 2.09
CA PRO A 108 -11.70 10.22 1.71
C PRO A 108 -12.63 9.98 2.90
N ILE A 109 -12.08 9.73 4.09
CA ILE A 109 -12.84 9.56 5.32
C ILE A 109 -12.80 10.86 6.13
N THR A 110 -11.61 11.40 6.39
CA THR A 110 -11.45 12.50 7.35
C THR A 110 -12.00 13.84 6.86
N GLN A 111 -12.18 14.03 5.56
CA GLN A 111 -12.73 15.24 4.95
C GLN A 111 -14.14 15.03 4.36
N ALA A 112 -14.74 13.86 4.58
CA ALA A 112 -16.11 13.61 4.15
C ALA A 112 -17.10 14.44 4.99
N ALA A 113 -18.24 14.80 4.38
CA ALA A 113 -19.33 15.45 5.09
C ALA A 113 -19.86 14.60 6.27
N ASP A 114 -19.83 13.27 6.12
CA ASP A 114 -20.09 12.30 7.18
C ASP A 114 -18.94 11.27 7.22
N PRO A 115 -17.93 11.46 8.10
CA PRO A 115 -16.80 10.54 8.22
C PRO A 115 -17.18 9.13 8.66
N VAL A 116 -18.24 8.97 9.45
CA VAL A 116 -18.68 7.65 9.94
C VAL A 116 -19.31 6.86 8.79
N ALA A 117 -20.18 7.51 8.00
CA ALA A 117 -20.74 6.89 6.81
C ALA A 117 -19.65 6.54 5.78
N ALA A 118 -18.69 7.43 5.55
CA ALA A 118 -17.56 7.17 4.66
C ALA A 118 -16.70 5.98 5.15
N TYR A 119 -16.37 5.92 6.43
CA TYR A 119 -15.64 4.78 6.99
C TYR A 119 -16.41 3.46 6.81
N ARG A 120 -17.71 3.44 7.12
CA ARG A 120 -18.56 2.24 6.94
C ARG A 120 -18.58 1.77 5.49
N ARG A 121 -18.71 2.70 4.53
CA ARG A 121 -18.61 2.41 3.09
C ARG A 121 -17.24 1.81 2.75
N CYS A 122 -16.15 2.38 3.26
CA CYS A 122 -14.80 1.87 3.03
C CYS A 122 -14.62 0.44 3.53
N VAL A 123 -15.11 0.15 4.73
CA VAL A 123 -15.07 -1.20 5.31
C VAL A 123 -15.88 -2.18 4.46
N GLN A 124 -17.08 -1.82 4.05
CA GLN A 124 -17.92 -2.65 3.19
C GLN A 124 -17.25 -2.93 1.83
N GLU A 125 -16.68 -1.91 1.18
CA GLU A 125 -15.99 -2.12 -0.09
C GLU A 125 -14.73 -2.98 0.05
N PHE A 126 -13.96 -2.83 1.13
CA PHE A 126 -12.71 -3.58 1.34
C PHE A 126 -12.91 -5.02 1.84
N LEU A 127 -13.88 -5.27 2.72
CA LEU A 127 -14.13 -6.60 3.29
C LEU A 127 -15.19 -7.40 2.51
N GLY A 128 -16.02 -6.73 1.70
CA GLY A 128 -17.25 -7.27 1.10
C GLY A 128 -18.32 -7.54 2.13
#